data_AF-A0A661DUQ6-F1
#
_entry.id   AF-A0A661DUQ6-F1
#
_cell.length_a   1.000
_cell.length_b   1.000
_cell.length_c   1.000
_cell.angle_alpha   90.00
_cell.angle_beta   90.00
_cell.angle_gamma   90.00
#
_symmetry.space_group_name_H-M   'P 1'
#
loop_
_entity.id
_entity.type
_entity.pdbx_description
1 polymer ?
#
loop_
_entity_poly.entity_id
_entity_poly.type
_entity_poly.pdbx_seq_one_letter_code
_entity_poly.pdbx_strand_id
1 'polypeptide(L)'
;MELIAVLQDSPYLFTLLVILLGLLVGSFLNVVIYRLPLMMEREWQTQCDELAGKTAQTNEPLSLSKPRSRCPHCNHQISALENIPVISYLLLGGKCSQCKTAISIRYPIIEALTGLMSGLVAFHFGFDWSCLAALCFTWSLIALTFIDVDHQLLPDSITLPLLWLGIFTNLFASFTDLQSSVIGAIVGYLSL
;
A
#
# COMPACT_ATOMS: atom_id res chain seq x y z
N MET A 1 -9.23 -28.15 4.11
CA MET A 1 -10.52 -28.04 4.83
C MET A 1 -10.30 -27.70 6.30
N GLU A 2 -9.35 -28.32 7.02
CA GLU A 2 -9.13 -28.00 8.44
C GLU A 2 -8.66 -26.57 8.71
N LEU A 3 -7.74 -26.01 7.92
CA LEU A 3 -7.25 -24.65 8.14
C LEU A 3 -8.35 -23.59 7.98
N ILE A 4 -9.23 -23.75 6.99
CA ILE A 4 -10.34 -22.81 6.75
C ILE A 4 -11.31 -22.84 7.93
N ALA A 5 -11.66 -24.03 8.42
CA ALA A 5 -12.52 -24.18 9.59
C ALA A 5 -11.90 -23.55 10.84
N VAL A 6 -10.60 -23.77 11.08
CA VAL A 6 -9.88 -23.16 12.22
C VAL A 6 -9.89 -21.62 12.14
N LEU A 7 -9.72 -21.04 10.95
CA LEU A 7 -9.76 -19.58 10.77
C LEU A 7 -11.17 -19.01 10.95
N GLN A 8 -12.21 -19.76 10.59
CA GLN A 8 -13.61 -19.38 10.81
C GLN A 8 -14.00 -19.47 12.29
N ASP A 9 -13.57 -20.53 12.97
CA ASP A 9 -13.92 -20.79 14.37
C ASP A 9 -13.09 -19.97 15.37
N SER A 10 -11.92 -19.49 14.97
CA SER A 10 -11.01 -18.71 15.83
C SER A 10 -10.82 -17.27 15.33
N PRO A 11 -11.77 -16.36 15.64
CA PRO A 11 -11.74 -14.97 15.15
C PRO A 11 -10.50 -14.20 15.65
N TYR A 12 -10.01 -14.50 16.85
CA TYR A 12 -8.79 -13.88 17.38
C TYR A 12 -7.53 -14.33 16.63
N LEU A 13 -7.42 -15.62 16.28
CA LEU A 13 -6.30 -16.14 15.49
C LEU A 13 -6.32 -15.53 14.09
N PHE A 14 -7.49 -15.51 13.45
CA PHE A 14 -7.64 -14.88 12.15
C PHE A 14 -7.25 -13.39 12.18
N THR A 15 -7.76 -12.63 13.15
CA THR A 15 -7.42 -11.21 13.33
C THR A 15 -5.92 -11.00 13.52
N LEU A 16 -5.27 -11.82 14.36
CA LEU A 16 -3.82 -11.76 14.57
C LEU A 16 -3.04 -11.99 13.26
N LEU A 17 -3.42 -13.00 12.49
CA LEU A 17 -2.78 -13.30 11.20
C LEU A 17 -2.95 -12.15 10.21
N VAL A 18 -4.14 -11.54 10.18
CA VAL A 18 -4.40 -10.37 9.31
C VAL A 18 -3.63 -9.13 9.78
N ILE A 19 -3.43 -8.92 11.07
CA ILE A 19 -2.54 -7.85 11.58
C ILE A 19 -1.11 -8.08 11.09
N LEU A 20 -0.58 -9.29 11.22
CA LEU A 20 0.78 -9.63 10.76
C LEU A 20 0.91 -9.44 9.24
N LEU A 21 -0.10 -9.85 8.47
CA LEU A 21 -0.16 -9.58 7.04
C LEU A 21 -0.20 -8.07 6.75
N GLY A 22 -1.02 -7.32 7.47
CA GLY A 22 -1.14 -5.86 7.32
C GLY A 22 0.16 -5.12 7.63
N LEU A 23 0.94 -5.58 8.62
CA LEU A 23 2.28 -5.06 8.88
C LEU A 23 3.22 -5.27 7.67
N LEU A 24 3.22 -6.48 7.09
CA LEU A 24 4.03 -6.80 5.90
C LEU A 24 3.60 -5.98 4.68
N VAL A 25 2.29 -5.88 4.44
CA VAL A 25 1.72 -5.06 3.37
C VAL A 25 2.06 -3.59 3.59
N GLY A 26 1.96 -3.08 4.81
CA GLY A 26 2.35 -1.70 5.15
C GLY A 26 3.82 -1.39 4.83
N SER A 27 4.71 -2.38 4.98
CA SER A 27 6.12 -2.23 4.57
C SER A 27 6.25 -2.10 3.05
N PHE A 28 5.44 -2.85 2.29
CA PHE A 28 5.33 -2.66 0.84
C PHE A 28 4.66 -1.34 0.45
N LEU A 29 3.65 -0.87 1.19
CA LEU A 29 2.99 0.41 0.92
C LEU A 29 3.96 1.59 1.04
N ASN A 30 4.93 1.55 1.96
CA ASN A 30 6.01 2.54 1.99
C ASN A 30 6.77 2.64 0.65
N VAL A 31 6.99 1.50 -0.02
CA VAL A 31 7.62 1.46 -1.35
C VAL A 31 6.71 2.06 -2.40
N VAL A 32 5.41 1.73 -2.38
CA VAL A 32 4.41 2.28 -3.31
C VAL A 32 4.30 3.79 -3.17
N ILE A 33 4.10 4.28 -1.94
CA ILE A 33 3.95 5.70 -1.61
C ILE A 33 5.14 6.51 -2.13
N TYR A 34 6.36 6.00 -1.94
CA TYR A 34 7.58 6.69 -2.35
C TYR A 34 7.87 6.57 -3.85
N ARG A 35 7.73 5.37 -4.43
CA ARG A 35 8.23 5.11 -5.80
C ARG A 35 7.21 5.40 -6.88
N LEU A 36 5.92 5.20 -6.64
CA LEU A 36 4.91 5.35 -7.68
C LEU A 36 4.87 6.78 -8.26
N PRO A 37 4.83 7.86 -7.44
CA PRO A 37 4.85 9.22 -7.97
C PRO A 37 6.15 9.52 -8.74
N LEU A 38 7.29 9.03 -8.23
CA LEU A 38 8.59 9.22 -8.88
C LEU A 38 8.69 8.49 -10.23
N MET A 39 8.07 7.32 -10.35
CA MET A 39 7.98 6.59 -11.62
C MET A 39 7.13 7.37 -12.63
N MET A 40 5.98 7.88 -12.22
CA MET A 40 5.09 8.68 -13.08
C MET A 40 5.80 9.96 -13.57
N GLU A 41 6.49 10.67 -12.68
CA GLU A 41 7.25 11.87 -13.03
C GLU A 41 8.36 11.58 -14.06
N ARG A 42 9.09 10.47 -13.88
CA ARG A 42 10.14 10.06 -14.83
C ARG A 42 9.56 9.68 -16.20
N GLU A 43 8.41 9.01 -16.21
CA GLU A 43 7.71 8.65 -17.44
C GLU A 43 7.25 9.92 -18.19
N TRP A 44 6.64 10.86 -17.48
CA TRP A 44 6.24 12.17 -18.02
C TRP A 44 7.42 12.95 -18.62
N GLN A 45 8.54 13.03 -17.91
CA GLN A 45 9.75 13.69 -18.40
C GLN A 45 10.30 13.04 -19.68
N THR A 46 10.26 11.71 -19.74
CA THR A 46 10.70 10.95 -20.92
C THR A 46 9.84 11.29 -22.13
N GLN A 47 8.51 11.37 -21.96
CA GLN A 47 7.58 11.76 -23.02
C GLN A 47 7.81 13.21 -23.50
N CYS A 48 8.06 14.14 -22.57
CA CYS A 48 8.38 15.53 -22.92
C CYS A 48 9.68 15.65 -23.72
N ASP A 49 10.73 14.93 -23.32
CA ASP A 49 12.01 14.92 -24.02
C ASP A 49 11.87 14.33 -25.43
N GLU A 50 11.11 13.24 -25.58
CA GLU A 50 10.79 12.64 -26.88
C GLU A 50 10.08 13.65 -27.81
N LEU A 51 9.06 14.35 -27.32
CA LEU A 51 8.34 15.38 -28.07
C LEU A 51 9.23 16.58 -28.42
N ALA A 52 10.19 16.92 -27.56
CA ALA A 52 11.17 17.98 -27.81
C ALA A 52 12.31 17.56 -28.74
N GLY A 53 12.35 16.31 -29.20
CA GLY A 53 13.44 15.76 -30.01
C GLY A 53 14.76 15.63 -29.24
N LYS A 54 14.72 15.62 -27.91
CA LYS A 54 15.89 15.40 -27.06
C LYS A 54 16.12 13.89 -26.92
N THR A 55 17.39 13.49 -26.84
CA THR A 55 17.73 12.10 -26.52
C THR A 55 17.33 11.79 -25.07
N ALA A 56 16.57 10.71 -24.88
CA ALA A 56 16.12 10.27 -23.57
C ALA A 56 17.30 10.14 -22.58
N GLN A 57 17.15 10.72 -21.38
CA GLN A 57 18.13 10.56 -20.31
C GLN A 57 18.15 9.11 -19.83
N THR A 58 19.32 8.48 -19.80
CA THR A 58 19.50 7.12 -19.27
C THR A 58 19.47 7.14 -17.75
N ASN A 59 18.26 7.17 -17.17
CA ASN A 59 18.07 6.95 -15.75
C ASN A 59 18.13 5.45 -15.41
N GLU A 60 18.62 5.10 -14.23
CA GLU A 60 18.51 3.72 -13.75
C GLU A 60 17.03 3.30 -13.67
N PRO A 61 16.70 2.07 -14.12
CA PRO A 61 15.33 1.60 -14.13
C PRO A 61 14.77 1.53 -12.71
N LEU A 62 13.70 2.27 -12.46
CA LEU A 62 12.99 2.29 -11.20
C LEU A 62 11.63 1.60 -11.36
N SER A 63 11.37 0.62 -10.49
CA SER A 63 10.09 -0.05 -10.37
C SER A 63 9.73 -0.26 -8.90
N LEU A 64 8.53 -0.78 -8.65
CA LEU A 64 8.11 -1.15 -7.30
C LEU A 64 8.97 -2.28 -6.71
N SER A 65 9.54 -3.15 -7.54
CA SER A 65 10.36 -4.31 -7.10
C SER A 65 11.86 -4.08 -7.22
N LYS A 66 12.31 -3.13 -8.03
CA LYS A 66 13.73 -2.87 -8.32
C LYS A 66 14.04 -1.36 -8.28
N PRO A 67 15.18 -0.93 -7.74
CA PRO A 67 16.18 -1.73 -7.00
C PRO A 67 15.66 -2.16 -5.62
N ARG A 68 16.40 -3.03 -4.93
CA ARG A 68 16.09 -3.40 -3.53
C ARG A 68 16.24 -2.19 -2.61
N SER A 69 15.56 -2.21 -1.46
CA SER A 69 15.67 -1.15 -0.44
C SER A 69 17.11 -0.95 0.00
N ARG A 70 17.54 0.31 0.06
CA ARG A 70 18.91 0.71 0.39
C ARG A 70 18.90 1.90 1.33
N CYS A 71 19.91 2.01 2.19
CA CYS A 71 20.09 3.20 3.01
C CYS A 71 20.50 4.39 2.13
N PRO A 72 19.86 5.57 2.25
CA PRO A 72 20.18 6.73 1.41
C PRO A 72 21.57 7.33 1.71
N HIS A 73 22.14 7.06 2.89
CA HIS A 73 23.43 7.64 3.30
C HIS A 73 24.63 6.76 2.94
N CYS A 74 24.57 5.45 3.22
CA CYS A 74 25.69 4.53 2.98
C CYS A 74 25.47 3.55 1.83
N ASN A 75 24.31 3.58 1.17
CA ASN A 75 23.91 2.67 0.11
C ASN A 75 23.88 1.18 0.51
N HIS A 76 23.95 0.87 1.82
CA HIS A 76 23.79 -0.47 2.37
C HIS A 76 22.49 -1.08 1.89
N GLN A 77 22.56 -2.30 1.37
CA GLN A 77 21.39 -3.03 0.92
C GLN A 77 20.69 -3.65 2.12
N ILE A 78 19.44 -3.24 2.35
CA ILE A 78 18.65 -3.69 3.49
C ILE A 78 18.31 -5.18 3.31
N SER A 79 18.72 -5.98 4.28
CA SER A 79 18.43 -7.41 4.36
C SER A 79 16.97 -7.67 4.74
N ALA A 80 16.48 -8.90 4.52
CA ALA A 80 15.11 -9.25 4.87
C ALA A 80 14.81 -9.11 6.38
N LEU A 81 15.80 -9.39 7.24
CA LEU A 81 15.67 -9.25 8.69
C LEU A 81 15.61 -7.78 9.13
N GLU A 82 16.31 -6.90 8.43
CA GLU A 82 16.24 -5.45 8.66
C GLU A 82 14.93 -4.84 8.12
N ASN A 83 14.17 -5.59 7.32
CA ASN A 83 12.90 -5.18 6.73
C ASN A 83 11.69 -5.85 7.41
N ILE A 84 11.87 -6.44 8.60
CA ILE A 84 10.74 -6.96 9.40
C ILE A 84 9.96 -5.75 9.97
N PRO A 85 8.69 -5.56 9.56
CA PRO A 85 7.95 -4.33 9.86
C PRO A 85 7.86 -4.05 11.36
N VAL A 86 8.02 -2.78 11.77
CA VAL A 86 8.01 -2.25 13.14
C VAL A 86 9.11 -2.82 14.05
N ILE A 87 9.28 -4.14 14.09
CA ILE A 87 10.22 -4.87 14.94
C ILE A 87 11.66 -4.51 14.59
N SER A 88 12.04 -4.51 13.31
CA SER A 88 13.42 -4.19 12.92
C SER A 88 13.78 -2.75 13.30
N TYR A 89 12.83 -1.82 13.14
CA TYR A 89 13.00 -0.42 13.53
C TYR A 89 13.24 -0.29 15.04
N LEU A 90 12.44 -0.95 15.87
CA LEU A 90 12.60 -0.92 17.32
C LEU A 90 13.92 -1.55 17.76
N LEU A 91 14.29 -2.71 17.21
CA LEU A 91 15.54 -3.41 17.54
C LEU A 91 16.80 -2.63 17.13
N LEU A 92 16.74 -1.94 15.98
CA LEU A 92 17.83 -1.09 15.50
C LEU A 92 17.85 0.31 16.17
N GLY A 93 16.88 0.62 17.03
CA GLY A 93 16.74 1.93 17.67
C GLY A 93 16.46 3.05 16.66
N GLY A 94 15.74 2.74 15.59
CA GLY A 94 15.41 3.68 14.51
C GLY A 94 16.60 4.15 13.69
N LYS A 95 17.67 3.34 13.59
CA LYS A 95 18.92 3.70 12.90
C LYS A 95 19.33 2.62 11.90
N CYS A 96 20.05 3.03 10.85
CA CYS A 96 20.68 2.08 9.94
C CYS A 96 21.68 1.18 10.70
N SER A 97 21.66 -0.13 10.45
CA SER A 97 22.58 -1.09 11.08
C SER A 97 24.05 -0.75 10.86
N GLN A 98 24.41 -0.26 9.68
CA GLN A 98 25.79 -0.01 9.26
C GLN A 98 26.27 1.42 9.59
N CYS A 99 25.59 2.46 9.07
CA CYS A 99 26.05 3.85 9.25
C CYS A 99 25.42 4.59 10.44
N LYS A 100 24.48 3.96 11.16
CA LYS A 100 23.76 4.52 12.32
C LYS A 100 22.96 5.81 12.06
N THR A 101 22.81 6.23 10.81
CA THR A 101 21.92 7.34 10.42
C THR A 101 20.48 7.01 10.80
N ALA A 102 19.73 8.00 11.29
CA ALA A 102 18.34 7.82 11.68
C ALA A 102 17.45 7.46 10.48
N ILE A 103 16.56 6.49 10.69
CA ILE A 103 15.50 6.10 9.76
C ILE A 103 14.25 6.89 10.16
N SER A 104 13.55 7.45 9.16
CA SER A 104 12.33 8.22 9.40
C SER A 104 11.29 7.39 10.16
N ILE A 105 10.65 8.01 11.16
CA ILE A 105 9.57 7.40 11.94
C ILE A 105 8.32 7.14 11.10
N ARG A 106 8.21 7.78 9.92
CA ARG A 106 7.08 7.58 9.00
C ARG A 106 6.94 6.12 8.55
N TYR A 107 8.05 5.42 8.34
CA TYR A 107 8.04 4.01 7.92
C TYR A 107 7.31 3.09 8.91
N PRO A 108 7.72 3.00 10.19
CA PRO A 108 7.02 2.17 11.16
C PRO A 108 5.61 2.67 11.49
N ILE A 109 5.33 3.98 11.34
CA ILE A 109 3.95 4.51 11.50
C ILE A 109 3.02 3.94 10.42
N ILE A 110 3.43 3.96 9.14
CA ILE A 110 2.63 3.40 8.04
C ILE A 110 2.43 1.90 8.23
N GLU A 111 3.47 1.18 8.63
CA GLU A 111 3.39 -0.26 8.94
C GLU A 111 2.40 -0.53 10.06
N ALA A 112 2.54 0.14 11.20
CA ALA A 112 1.66 -0.03 12.36
C ALA A 112 0.22 0.36 12.07
N LEU A 113 -0.01 1.47 11.36
CA LEU A 113 -1.34 1.90 10.92
C LEU A 113 -1.98 0.84 10.01
N THR A 114 -1.23 0.32 9.04
CA THR A 114 -1.73 -0.71 8.12
C THR A 114 -2.07 -2.00 8.87
N GLY A 115 -1.21 -2.45 9.79
CA GLY A 115 -1.48 -3.61 10.65
C GLY A 115 -2.72 -3.41 11.52
N LEU A 116 -2.84 -2.26 12.19
CA LEU A 116 -3.97 -1.93 13.05
C LEU A 116 -5.29 -1.87 12.27
N MET A 117 -5.33 -1.13 11.15
CA MET A 117 -6.54 -1.02 10.33
C MET A 117 -6.93 -2.39 9.75
N SER A 118 -5.95 -3.21 9.34
CA SER A 118 -6.22 -4.58 8.87
C SER A 118 -6.83 -5.44 9.98
N GLY A 119 -6.35 -5.30 11.22
CA GLY A 119 -6.94 -5.96 12.38
C GLY A 119 -8.39 -5.52 12.65
N LEU A 120 -8.68 -4.21 12.55
CA LEU A 120 -10.05 -3.70 12.72
C LEU A 120 -11.00 -4.26 11.65
N VAL A 121 -10.55 -4.30 10.39
CA VAL A 121 -11.31 -4.89 9.28
C VAL A 121 -11.56 -6.38 9.53
N ALA A 122 -10.53 -7.14 9.90
CA ALA A 122 -10.66 -8.57 10.19
C ALA A 122 -11.58 -8.85 11.38
N PHE A 123 -11.52 -8.02 12.42
CA PHE A 123 -12.38 -8.16 13.59
C PHE A 123 -13.85 -7.86 13.26
N HIS A 124 -14.11 -6.90 12.37
CA HIS A 124 -15.47 -6.52 11.98
C HIS A 124 -16.11 -7.51 11.01
N PHE A 125 -15.40 -7.90 9.95
CA PHE A 125 -15.95 -8.74 8.87
C PHE A 125 -15.72 -10.24 9.08
N GLY A 126 -14.76 -10.63 9.94
CA GLY A 126 -14.38 -12.03 10.11
C GLY A 126 -13.74 -12.65 8.86
N PHE A 127 -13.66 -13.98 8.82
CA PHE A 127 -13.18 -14.71 7.64
C PHE A 127 -14.26 -14.75 6.56
N ASP A 128 -14.36 -13.69 5.77
CA ASP A 128 -15.35 -13.52 4.70
C ASP A 128 -14.74 -12.84 3.45
N TRP A 129 -15.39 -12.97 2.30
CA TRP A 129 -14.96 -12.29 1.07
C TRP A 129 -15.02 -10.75 1.20
N SER A 130 -15.99 -10.25 1.97
CA SER A 130 -16.12 -8.82 2.30
C SER A 130 -14.91 -8.32 3.08
N CYS A 131 -14.31 -9.16 3.94
CA CYS A 131 -13.08 -8.81 4.65
C CYS A 131 -11.92 -8.57 3.67
N LEU A 132 -11.72 -9.46 2.69
CA LEU A 132 -10.67 -9.31 1.69
C LEU A 132 -10.86 -8.03 0.87
N ALA A 133 -12.08 -7.76 0.42
CA ALA A 133 -12.40 -6.54 -0.32
C ALA A 133 -12.12 -5.27 0.52
N ALA A 134 -12.53 -5.28 1.80
CA ALA A 134 -12.30 -4.18 2.72
C ALA A 134 -10.80 -3.98 3.04
N LEU A 135 -10.00 -5.04 3.09
CA LEU A 135 -8.54 -4.96 3.25
C LEU A 135 -7.89 -4.30 2.03
N CYS A 136 -8.22 -4.76 0.82
CA CYS A 136 -7.73 -4.15 -0.42
C CYS A 136 -8.10 -2.66 -0.51
N PHE A 137 -9.34 -2.32 -0.14
CA PHE A 137 -9.80 -0.94 -0.07
C PHE A 137 -9.00 -0.12 0.95
N THR A 138 -8.83 -0.63 2.16
CA THR A 138 -8.09 0.02 3.25
C THR A 138 -6.63 0.27 2.87
N TRP A 139 -5.93 -0.72 2.32
CA TRP A 139 -4.54 -0.58 1.90
C TRP A 139 -4.37 0.44 0.77
N SER A 140 -5.32 0.46 -0.17
CA SER A 140 -5.34 1.45 -1.26
C SER A 140 -5.54 2.86 -0.73
N LEU A 141 -6.49 3.06 0.21
CA LEU A 141 -6.72 4.37 0.82
C LEU A 141 -5.52 4.87 1.63
N ILE A 142 -4.85 3.98 2.38
CA ILE A 142 -3.62 4.33 3.10
C ILE A 142 -2.57 4.82 2.10
N ALA A 143 -2.32 4.07 1.02
CA ALA A 143 -1.37 4.48 0.00
C ALA A 143 -1.74 5.83 -0.63
N LEU A 144 -2.99 5.99 -1.06
CA LEU A 144 -3.49 7.22 -1.68
C LEU A 144 -3.40 8.42 -0.74
N THR A 145 -3.74 8.26 0.54
CA THR A 145 -3.68 9.35 1.52
C THR A 145 -2.25 9.87 1.69
N PHE A 146 -1.26 8.97 1.82
CA PHE A 146 0.12 9.40 1.98
C PHE A 146 0.76 9.93 0.70
N ILE A 147 0.35 9.44 -0.48
CA ILE A 147 0.75 10.01 -1.76
C ILE A 147 0.15 11.41 -1.93
N ASP A 148 -1.13 11.59 -1.62
CA ASP A 148 -1.83 12.86 -1.72
C ASP A 148 -1.26 13.91 -0.76
N VAL A 149 -0.95 13.53 0.49
CA VAL A 149 -0.28 14.44 1.45
C VAL A 149 1.09 14.90 0.95
N ASP A 150 1.84 14.05 0.26
CA ASP A 150 3.20 14.38 -0.20
C ASP A 150 3.22 15.13 -1.54
N HIS A 151 2.30 14.79 -2.45
CA HIS A 151 2.35 15.18 -3.86
C HIS A 151 1.06 15.82 -4.37
N GLN A 152 -0.04 15.77 -3.63
CA GLN A 152 -1.38 16.20 -4.07
C GLN A 152 -1.81 15.51 -5.38
N LEU A 153 -1.48 14.22 -5.50
CA LEU A 153 -1.74 13.39 -6.67
C LEU A 153 -2.47 12.11 -6.22
N LEU A 154 -3.45 11.67 -7.03
CA LEU A 154 -4.13 10.39 -6.88
C LEU A 154 -3.88 9.53 -8.13
N PRO A 155 -2.95 8.56 -8.08
CA PRO A 155 -2.61 7.75 -9.25
C PRO A 155 -3.78 6.90 -9.76
N ASP A 156 -4.10 7.07 -11.04
CA ASP A 156 -5.14 6.27 -11.73
C ASP A 156 -4.88 4.77 -11.70
N SER A 157 -3.61 4.37 -11.61
CA SER A 157 -3.18 2.98 -11.41
C SER A 157 -3.66 2.36 -10.09
N ILE A 158 -4.12 3.17 -9.13
CA ILE A 158 -4.76 2.73 -7.88
C ILE A 158 -6.25 3.06 -7.89
N THR A 159 -6.66 4.28 -8.25
CA THR A 159 -8.06 4.73 -8.15
C THR A 159 -9.00 4.00 -9.11
N LEU A 160 -8.60 3.77 -10.37
CA LEU A 160 -9.46 3.11 -11.36
C LEU A 160 -9.70 1.64 -11.03
N PRO A 161 -8.67 0.81 -10.71
CA PRO A 161 -8.91 -0.55 -10.23
C PRO A 161 -9.80 -0.59 -8.99
N LEU A 162 -9.63 0.36 -8.07
CA LEU A 162 -10.42 0.44 -6.84
C LEU A 162 -11.89 0.70 -7.13
N LEU A 163 -12.21 1.62 -8.04
CA LEU A 163 -13.57 1.91 -8.48
C LEU A 163 -14.24 0.65 -9.06
N TRP A 164 -13.56 -0.03 -9.98
CA TRP A 164 -14.10 -1.24 -10.60
C TRP A 164 -14.26 -2.39 -9.62
N LEU A 165 -13.30 -2.59 -8.70
CA LEU A 165 -13.42 -3.58 -7.63
C LEU A 165 -14.58 -3.26 -6.67
N GLY A 166 -14.80 -1.99 -6.33
CA GLY A 166 -15.92 -1.55 -5.51
C GLY A 166 -17.27 -1.85 -6.15
N ILE A 167 -17.44 -1.57 -7.45
CA ILE A 167 -18.66 -1.92 -8.18
C ILE A 167 -18.81 -3.44 -8.29
N PHE A 168 -17.75 -4.15 -8.63
CA PHE A 168 -17.76 -5.62 -8.78
C PHE A 168 -18.14 -6.34 -7.48
N THR A 169 -17.58 -5.93 -6.34
CA THR A 169 -17.90 -6.54 -5.04
C THR A 169 -19.36 -6.33 -4.63
N ASN A 170 -19.97 -5.21 -5.03
CA ASN A 170 -21.38 -4.92 -4.77
C ASN A 170 -22.36 -5.57 -5.75
N LEU A 171 -21.88 -6.22 -6.83
CA LEU A 171 -22.73 -7.15 -7.61
C LEU A 171 -23.27 -8.30 -6.74
N PHE A 172 -22.56 -8.62 -5.65
CA PHE A 172 -22.93 -9.66 -4.70
C PHE A 172 -23.57 -9.09 -3.42
N ALA A 173 -23.95 -7.81 -3.42
CA ALA A 173 -24.52 -7.11 -2.27
C ALA A 173 -23.65 -7.19 -0.99
N SER A 174 -22.32 -7.21 -1.14
CA SER A 174 -21.38 -7.42 -0.03
C SER A 174 -21.36 -6.25 0.96
N PHE A 175 -21.47 -5.00 0.48
CA PHE A 175 -21.46 -3.80 1.33
C PHE A 175 -22.68 -2.90 1.14
N THR A 176 -23.13 -2.73 -0.11
CA THR A 176 -24.30 -1.93 -0.48
C THR A 176 -24.95 -2.50 -1.74
N ASP A 177 -26.12 -1.98 -2.12
CA ASP A 177 -26.79 -2.34 -3.35
C ASP A 177 -26.09 -1.74 -4.59
N LEU A 178 -26.25 -2.41 -5.74
CA LEU A 178 -25.58 -2.01 -6.98
C LEU A 178 -25.96 -0.58 -7.41
N GLN A 179 -27.23 -0.20 -7.27
CA GLN A 179 -27.72 1.11 -7.67
C GLN A 179 -27.02 2.21 -6.85
N SER A 180 -26.95 2.06 -5.53
CA SER A 180 -26.23 2.97 -4.63
C SER A 180 -24.74 3.04 -4.96
N SER A 181 -24.09 1.90 -5.26
CA SER A 181 -22.65 1.88 -5.62
C SER A 181 -22.35 2.63 -6.93
N VAL A 182 -23.22 2.46 -7.95
CA VAL A 182 -23.07 3.14 -9.24
C VAL A 182 -23.38 4.63 -9.12
N ILE A 183 -24.43 5.00 -8.39
CA ILE A 183 -24.74 6.40 -8.10
C ILE A 183 -23.58 7.05 -7.35
N GLY A 184 -23.00 6.37 -6.35
CA GLY A 184 -21.83 6.85 -5.62
C GLY A 184 -20.63 7.10 -6.53
N ALA A 185 -20.35 6.20 -7.48
CA ALA A 185 -19.29 6.39 -8.46
C ALA A 185 -19.54 7.59 -9.39
N ILE A 186 -20.79 7.75 -9.88
CA ILE A 186 -21.17 8.87 -10.74
C ILE A 186 -21.03 10.20 -9.98
N VAL A 187 -21.59 10.29 -8.76
CA VAL A 187 -21.54 11.50 -7.96
C VAL A 187 -20.10 11.84 -7.60
N GLY A 188 -19.30 10.85 -7.19
CA GLY A 188 -17.88 11.02 -6.92
C GLY A 188 -17.16 11.66 -8.11
N TYR A 189 -17.31 11.09 -9.30
CA TYR A 189 -16.69 11.59 -10.53
C TYR A 189 -17.14 13.01 -10.92
N LEU A 190 -18.41 13.35 -10.69
CA LEU A 190 -18.96 14.68 -11.04
C LEU A 190 -18.68 15.77 -10.01
N SER A 191 -18.21 15.41 -8.81
CA SER A 191 -17.95 16.34 -7.70
C SER A 191 -16.51 16.81 -7.59
N LEU A 192 -15.62 16.26 -8.43
CA LEU A 192 -14.19 16.55 -8.55
C LEU A 192 -13.94 17.41 -9.79
#